data_AF-A0A1J4JNS0-F1
#
_entry.id   AF-A0A1J4JNS0-F1
#
_cell.length_a   1.000
_cell.length_b   1.000
_cell.length_c   1.000
_cell.angle_alpha   90.00
_cell.angle_beta   90.00
_cell.angle_gamma   90.00
#
_symmetry.space_group_name_H-M   'P 1'
#
loop_
_entity.id
_entity.type
_entity.pdbx_description
1 polymer ?
#
loop_
_entity_poly.entity_id
_entity_poly.type
_entity_poly.pdbx_seq_one_letter_code
_entity_poly.pdbx_strand_id
1 'polypeptide(L)'
;MELKGLSEFRRDLEIIQRFQKKMISILSCVESQLSTSSQIKKLFDFFEQISIFQHFPLYEAFLRILVHLSIYFNFHETKDEEIISKRQEIFILILKELVLKPSLKTSIHLSTLTLYLIFKSNKQLILFFFKEGIFDTLFLIRTISLFHDSNLFLFFIPEIQKSHPKFYGKLKKQFSFIQEDVNTLYDRLKEKSQEEDSQIKEFEIRRKIHSQEEIAKIIRSDDINNFIEYFKKRKIQFEF
;
A
#
# COMPACT_ATOMS: atom_id res chain seq x y z
N MET A 1 7.38 5.51 45.02
CA MET A 1 6.01 5.21 44.57
C MET A 1 6.09 5.11 43.06
N GLU A 2 6.17 3.89 42.51
CA GLU A 2 6.14 3.74 41.04
C GLU A 2 4.77 4.22 40.55
N LEU A 3 4.77 5.15 39.60
CA LEU A 3 3.55 5.59 38.93
C LEU A 3 2.90 4.37 38.28
N LYS A 4 1.80 3.87 38.87
CA LYS A 4 0.95 2.84 38.28
C LYS A 4 0.61 3.29 36.84
N GLY A 5 1.20 2.63 35.86
CA GLY A 5 1.12 3.00 34.44
C GLY A 5 2.47 3.06 33.73
N LEU A 6 3.56 3.42 34.42
CA LEU A 6 4.89 3.46 33.79
C LEU A 6 5.39 2.06 33.42
N SER A 7 5.13 1.08 34.29
CA SER A 7 5.48 -0.33 34.04
C SER A 7 4.67 -0.94 32.89
N GLU A 8 3.38 -0.61 32.80
CA GLU A 8 2.51 -1.03 31.69
C GLU A 8 2.95 -0.40 30.37
N PHE A 9 3.19 0.91 30.36
CA PHE A 9 3.70 1.61 29.18
C PHE A 9 5.04 1.03 28.70
N ARG A 10 5.96 0.74 29.63
CA ARG A 10 7.25 0.12 29.29
C ARG A 10 7.06 -1.27 28.67
N ARG A 11 6.17 -2.09 29.23
CA ARG A 11 5.82 -3.40 28.67
C ARG A 11 5.26 -3.26 27.26
N ASP A 12 4.38 -2.30 27.03
CA ASP A 12 3.77 -2.07 25.72
C ASP A 12 4.82 -1.63 24.68
N LEU A 13 5.76 -0.76 25.07
CA LEU A 13 6.90 -0.39 24.22
C LEU A 13 7.80 -1.59 23.88
N GLU A 14 8.03 -2.50 24.83
CA GLU A 14 8.80 -3.72 24.59
C GLU A 14 8.07 -4.66 23.61
N ILE A 15 6.75 -4.79 23.73
CA ILE A 15 5.91 -5.55 22.78
C ILE A 15 6.00 -4.93 21.39
N ILE A 16 5.85 -3.61 21.28
CA ILE A 16 5.95 -2.86 20.02
C ILE A 16 7.34 -3.04 19.38
N GLN A 17 8.40 -2.94 20.17
CA GLN A 17 9.77 -3.12 19.65
C GLN A 17 9.99 -4.54 19.13
N ARG A 18 9.48 -5.56 19.84
CA ARG A 18 9.57 -6.96 19.40
C ARG A 18 8.79 -7.19 18.11
N PHE A 19 7.62 -6.59 17.97
CA PHE A 19 6.84 -6.64 16.74
C PHE A 19 7.62 -6.03 15.57
N GLN A 20 8.12 -4.80 15.73
CA GLN A 20 8.89 -4.12 14.69
C GLN A 20 10.12 -4.93 14.27
N LYS A 21 10.88 -5.49 15.22
CA LYS A 21 12.05 -6.34 14.94
C LYS A 21 11.68 -7.61 14.15
N LYS A 22 10.57 -8.28 14.52
CA LYS A 22 10.07 -9.46 13.79
C LYS A 22 9.67 -9.08 12.36
N MET A 23 8.95 -7.98 12.18
CA MET A 23 8.54 -7.49 10.87
C MET A 23 9.75 -7.19 9.97
N ILE A 24 10.72 -6.42 10.48
CA ILE A 24 11.95 -6.09 9.73
C ILE A 24 12.69 -7.38 9.36
N SER A 25 12.87 -8.31 10.30
CA SER A 25 13.51 -9.60 10.01
C SER A 25 12.83 -10.37 8.88
N ILE A 26 11.48 -10.41 8.86
CA ILE A 26 10.71 -11.09 7.81
C ILE A 26 10.92 -10.41 6.46
N LEU A 27 10.89 -9.07 6.43
CA LEU A 27 10.96 -8.27 5.20
C LEU A 27 12.39 -8.16 4.62
N SER A 28 13.41 -8.27 5.46
CA SER A 28 14.81 -8.28 5.05
C SER A 28 15.27 -9.67 4.55
N CYS A 29 14.67 -10.77 4.99
CA CYS A 29 15.09 -12.14 4.63
C CYS A 29 14.23 -12.83 3.54
N VAL A 30 13.73 -12.06 2.57
CA VAL A 30 12.71 -12.52 1.59
C VAL A 30 13.26 -13.55 0.57
N GLU A 31 14.57 -13.74 0.49
CA GLU A 31 15.21 -14.63 -0.48
C GLU A 31 14.98 -16.13 -0.19
N SER A 32 14.71 -16.52 1.06
CA SER A 32 14.54 -17.93 1.45
C SER A 32 13.12 -18.25 1.92
N GLN A 33 12.30 -18.80 1.01
CA GLN A 33 10.87 -19.06 1.23
C GLN A 33 10.57 -19.89 2.49
N LEU A 34 11.40 -20.92 2.78
CA LEU A 34 11.27 -21.75 3.98
C LEU A 34 11.50 -20.95 5.27
N SER A 35 12.47 -20.03 5.26
CA SER A 35 12.75 -19.17 6.41
C SER A 35 11.60 -18.20 6.65
N THR A 36 11.11 -17.55 5.59
CA THR A 36 10.03 -16.55 5.66
C THR A 36 8.75 -17.13 6.25
N SER A 37 8.31 -18.32 5.79
CA SER A 37 7.10 -18.98 6.32
C SER A 37 7.21 -19.27 7.82
N SER A 38 8.36 -19.78 8.26
CA SER A 38 8.59 -20.07 9.68
C SER A 38 8.60 -18.81 10.56
N GLN A 39 9.13 -17.70 10.04
CA GLN A 39 9.15 -16.42 10.75
C GLN A 39 7.76 -15.78 10.84
N ILE A 40 6.95 -15.89 9.78
CA ILE A 40 5.56 -15.45 9.79
C ILE A 40 4.75 -16.25 10.80
N LYS A 41 4.93 -17.57 10.88
CA LYS A 41 4.29 -18.38 11.91
C LYS A 41 4.66 -17.91 13.33
N LYS A 42 5.95 -17.67 13.58
CA LYS A 42 6.45 -17.11 14.86
C LYS A 42 5.93 -15.69 15.16
N LEU A 43 5.47 -14.95 14.15
CA LEU A 43 4.81 -13.66 14.32
C LEU A 43 3.35 -13.86 14.74
N PHE A 44 2.65 -14.81 14.13
CA PHE A 44 1.26 -15.12 14.48
C PHE A 44 1.15 -15.74 15.87
N ASP A 45 2.06 -16.67 16.21
CA ASP A 45 2.14 -17.20 17.58
C ASP A 45 2.38 -16.08 18.60
N PHE A 46 3.14 -15.04 18.22
CA PHE A 46 3.36 -13.87 19.06
C PHE A 46 2.09 -13.01 19.23
N PHE A 47 1.25 -12.88 18.21
CA PHE A 47 -0.05 -12.18 18.31
C PHE A 47 -0.99 -12.86 19.30
N GLU A 48 -1.07 -14.18 19.26
CA GLU A 48 -1.86 -14.98 20.19
C GLU A 48 -1.32 -14.88 21.63
N GLN A 49 0.00 -14.99 21.80
CA GLN A 49 0.65 -14.90 23.11
C GLN A 49 0.37 -13.58 23.84
N ILE A 50 0.35 -12.46 23.11
CA ILE A 50 0.08 -11.15 23.70
C ILE A 50 -1.42 -10.81 23.71
N SER A 51 -2.27 -11.70 23.20
CA SER A 51 -3.72 -11.47 23.07
C SER A 51 -4.02 -10.10 22.43
N ILE A 52 -3.34 -9.79 21.32
CA ILE A 52 -3.29 -8.44 20.73
C ILE A 52 -4.69 -7.83 20.49
N PHE A 53 -5.66 -8.68 20.18
CA PHE A 53 -7.04 -8.29 19.91
C PHE A 53 -7.80 -7.76 21.14
N GLN A 54 -7.28 -7.96 22.34
CA GLN A 54 -7.82 -7.42 23.60
C GLN A 54 -7.17 -6.08 23.98
N HIS A 55 -6.09 -5.69 23.31
CA HIS A 55 -5.30 -4.50 23.63
C HIS A 55 -5.32 -3.48 22.49
N PHE A 56 -6.39 -2.70 22.42
CA PHE A 56 -6.62 -1.71 21.35
C PHE A 56 -5.41 -0.80 21.05
N PRO A 57 -4.73 -0.18 22.05
CA PRO A 57 -3.60 0.70 21.75
C PRO A 57 -2.43 -0.04 21.08
N LEU A 58 -2.14 -1.27 21.51
CA LEU A 58 -1.10 -2.11 20.91
C LEU A 58 -1.49 -2.52 19.49
N TYR A 59 -2.75 -2.89 19.28
CA TYR A 59 -3.28 -3.23 17.97
C TYR A 59 -3.15 -2.05 16.98
N GLU A 60 -3.55 -0.85 17.39
CA GLU A 60 -3.40 0.35 16.55
C GLU A 60 -1.93 0.64 16.24
N ALA A 61 -1.04 0.51 17.24
CA ALA A 61 0.39 0.69 17.05
C ALA A 61 0.96 -0.31 16.03
N PHE A 62 0.51 -1.57 16.05
CA PHE A 62 0.93 -2.59 15.09
C PHE A 62 0.51 -2.22 13.66
N LEU A 63 -0.73 -1.76 13.45
CA LEU A 63 -1.19 -1.31 12.14
C LEU A 63 -0.37 -0.12 11.62
N ARG A 64 -0.08 0.86 12.49
CA ARG A 64 0.73 2.04 12.12
C ARG A 64 2.16 1.65 11.73
N ILE A 65 2.79 0.75 12.49
CA ILE A 65 4.11 0.23 12.17
C ILE A 65 4.08 -0.53 10.85
N LEU A 66 3.05 -1.35 10.63
CA LEU A 66 2.90 -2.09 9.39
C LEU A 66 2.81 -1.16 8.17
N VAL A 67 2.03 -0.08 8.25
CA VAL A 67 1.99 0.94 7.18
C VAL A 67 3.34 1.60 7.00
N HIS A 68 3.99 2.01 8.09
CA HIS A 68 5.29 2.67 8.00
C HIS A 68 6.34 1.78 7.32
N LEU A 69 6.42 0.51 7.72
CA LEU A 69 7.30 -0.46 7.09
C LEU A 69 6.91 -0.73 5.63
N SER A 70 5.61 -0.77 5.32
CA SER A 70 5.14 -0.96 3.94
C SER A 70 5.56 0.16 3.00
N ILE A 71 5.77 1.37 3.52
CA ILE A 71 6.31 2.49 2.76
C ILE A 71 7.83 2.32 2.64
N TYR A 72 8.51 2.14 3.77
CA TYR A 72 9.98 2.01 3.82
C TYR A 72 10.51 0.91 2.87
N PHE A 73 9.96 -0.30 2.97
CA PHE A 73 10.39 -1.46 2.17
C PHE A 73 9.92 -1.41 0.71
N ASN A 74 9.01 -0.50 0.35
CA ASN A 74 8.58 -0.26 -1.04
C ASN A 74 9.55 0.62 -1.82
N PHE A 75 10.22 1.57 -1.15
CA PHE A 75 10.95 2.65 -1.82
C PHE A 75 12.46 2.42 -1.95
N HIS A 76 13.10 1.76 -0.96
CA HIS A 76 14.54 1.97 -0.76
C HIS A 76 15.46 0.75 -0.92
N GLU A 77 14.98 -0.48 -0.73
CA GLU A 77 15.91 -1.59 -0.51
C GLU A 77 16.27 -2.42 -1.75
N THR A 78 15.42 -2.49 -2.78
CA THR A 78 15.73 -3.33 -3.94
C THR A 78 14.98 -2.89 -5.20
N LYS A 79 15.67 -2.99 -6.35
CA LYS A 79 15.08 -2.79 -7.68
C LYS A 79 14.45 -4.08 -8.24
N ASP A 80 14.56 -5.19 -7.49
CA ASP A 80 14.03 -6.49 -7.89
C ASP A 80 12.50 -6.55 -7.70
N GLU A 81 11.78 -6.61 -8.81
CA GLU A 81 10.31 -6.68 -8.84
C GLU A 81 9.78 -7.94 -8.13
N GLU A 82 10.53 -9.05 -8.12
CA GLU A 82 10.13 -10.30 -7.46
C GLU A 82 10.17 -10.14 -5.93
N ILE A 83 11.22 -9.51 -5.40
CA ILE A 83 11.34 -9.23 -3.96
C ILE A 83 10.24 -8.26 -3.52
N ILE A 84 9.95 -7.23 -4.31
CA ILE A 84 8.85 -6.29 -4.02
C ILE A 84 7.51 -7.03 -3.98
N SER A 85 7.22 -7.90 -4.95
CA SER A 85 5.98 -8.67 -4.98
C SER A 85 5.85 -9.58 -3.74
N LYS A 86 6.92 -10.29 -3.39
CA LYS A 86 6.94 -11.15 -2.19
C LYS A 86 6.72 -10.34 -0.90
N ARG A 87 7.32 -9.16 -0.77
CA ARG A 87 7.09 -8.28 0.39
C ARG A 87 5.65 -7.81 0.47
N GLN A 88 5.04 -7.44 -0.65
CA GLN A 88 3.62 -7.09 -0.69
C GLN A 88 2.74 -8.26 -0.25
N GLU A 89 3.05 -9.48 -0.67
CA GLU A 89 2.34 -10.69 -0.24
C GLU A 89 2.47 -10.93 1.26
N ILE A 90 3.66 -10.72 1.83
CA ILE A 90 3.88 -10.78 3.27
C ILE A 90 3.01 -9.75 4.00
N PHE A 91 2.99 -8.49 3.54
CA PHE A 91 2.13 -7.45 4.14
C PHE A 91 0.65 -7.82 4.08
N ILE A 92 0.18 -8.31 2.93
CA ILE A 92 -1.21 -8.75 2.76
C ILE A 92 -1.51 -9.90 3.70
N LEU A 93 -0.64 -10.91 3.79
CA LEU A 93 -0.85 -12.07 4.66
C LEU A 93 -0.96 -11.66 6.14
N ILE A 94 -0.08 -10.77 6.60
CA ILE A 94 -0.09 -10.26 7.97
C ILE A 94 -1.33 -9.40 8.22
N LEU A 95 -1.75 -8.58 7.25
CA LEU A 95 -3.00 -7.84 7.33
C LEU A 95 -4.23 -8.74 7.39
N LYS A 96 -4.25 -9.82 6.61
CA LYS A 96 -5.33 -10.81 6.69
C LYS A 96 -5.42 -11.42 8.09
N GLU A 97 -4.30 -11.75 8.69
CA GLU A 97 -4.28 -12.23 10.08
C GLU A 97 -4.79 -11.15 11.06
N LEU A 98 -4.28 -9.92 10.95
CA LEU A 98 -4.60 -8.81 11.86
C LEU A 98 -5.99 -8.23 11.68
N VAL A 99 -6.62 -8.37 10.51
CA VAL A 99 -7.89 -7.69 10.18
C VAL A 99 -9.03 -8.69 9.94
N LEU A 100 -8.75 -9.85 9.33
CA LEU A 100 -9.79 -10.80 8.92
C LEU A 100 -9.98 -11.95 9.91
N LYS A 101 -8.94 -12.39 10.63
CA LYS A 101 -8.97 -13.73 11.24
C LYS A 101 -9.64 -13.82 12.60
N PRO A 102 -9.64 -12.80 13.47
CA PRO A 102 -10.66 -12.85 14.53
C PRO A 102 -11.11 -11.47 15.04
N SER A 103 -12.39 -11.39 15.37
CA SER A 103 -12.95 -10.44 16.32
C SER A 103 -13.03 -8.95 15.95
N LEU A 104 -12.23 -8.36 15.05
CA LEU A 104 -12.27 -6.90 14.84
C LEU A 104 -13.61 -6.31 14.42
N LYS A 105 -14.41 -7.04 13.64
CA LYS A 105 -15.79 -6.60 13.35
C LYS A 105 -16.67 -6.50 14.60
N THR A 106 -16.31 -7.18 15.68
CA THR A 106 -17.11 -7.37 16.89
C THR A 106 -16.48 -6.84 18.19
N SER A 107 -15.14 -6.79 18.31
CA SER A 107 -14.39 -6.51 19.55
C SER A 107 -13.68 -5.16 19.53
N ILE A 108 -13.34 -4.65 18.35
CA ILE A 108 -12.56 -3.43 18.20
C ILE A 108 -13.36 -2.48 17.32
N HIS A 109 -13.85 -1.39 17.90
CA HIS A 109 -14.52 -0.29 17.20
C HIS A 109 -13.55 0.50 16.30
N LEU A 110 -12.65 -0.13 15.55
CA LEU A 110 -11.91 0.58 14.52
C LEU A 110 -12.91 0.97 13.44
N SER A 111 -13.29 2.24 13.44
CA SER A 111 -14.11 2.78 12.38
C SER A 111 -13.39 2.62 11.05
N THR A 112 -14.15 2.43 9.97
CA THR A 112 -13.64 2.43 8.60
C THR A 112 -12.76 3.66 8.32
N LEU A 113 -13.11 4.80 8.93
CA LEU A 113 -12.32 6.03 8.85
C LEU A 113 -10.97 5.93 9.57
N THR A 114 -10.91 5.31 10.76
CA THR A 114 -9.65 5.09 11.49
C THR A 114 -8.69 4.21 10.69
N LEU A 115 -9.20 3.10 10.13
CA LEU A 115 -8.43 2.26 9.21
C LEU A 115 -7.93 3.11 8.04
N TYR A 116 -8.79 3.86 7.37
CA TYR A 116 -8.37 4.71 6.28
C TYR A 116 -7.27 5.70 6.69
N LEU A 117 -7.41 6.37 7.83
CA LEU A 117 -6.41 7.33 8.31
C LEU A 117 -5.04 6.70 8.58
N ILE A 118 -5.01 5.45 9.06
CA ILE A 118 -3.77 4.69 9.25
C ILE A 118 -3.15 4.35 7.89
N PHE A 119 -3.96 3.88 6.94
CA PHE A 119 -3.47 3.33 5.67
C PHE A 119 -3.43 4.31 4.49
N LYS A 120 -3.88 5.57 4.66
CA LYS A 120 -4.00 6.56 3.57
C LYS A 120 -2.70 6.79 2.79
N SER A 121 -1.55 6.60 3.44
CA SER A 121 -0.23 6.79 2.83
C SER A 121 0.21 5.62 1.94
N ASN A 122 -0.52 4.49 1.92
CA ASN A 122 -0.22 3.34 1.06
C ASN A 122 -1.46 2.90 0.26
N LYS A 123 -1.55 3.36 -0.99
CA LYS A 123 -2.69 3.08 -1.90
C LYS A 123 -2.89 1.58 -2.17
N GLN A 124 -1.83 0.77 -2.13
CA GLN A 124 -1.95 -0.68 -2.32
C GLN A 124 -2.69 -1.35 -1.16
N LEU A 125 -2.42 -0.89 0.07
CA LEU A 125 -3.12 -1.41 1.23
C LEU A 125 -4.58 -0.92 1.27
N ILE A 126 -4.85 0.31 0.80
CA ILE A 126 -6.23 0.79 0.59
C ILE A 126 -6.96 -0.08 -0.44
N LEU A 127 -6.29 -0.46 -1.54
CA LEU A 127 -6.85 -1.35 -2.55
C LEU A 127 -7.17 -2.73 -1.97
N PHE A 128 -6.28 -3.26 -1.12
CA PHE A 128 -6.55 -4.49 -0.38
C PHE A 128 -7.83 -4.38 0.46
N PHE A 129 -7.99 -3.31 1.25
CA PHE A 129 -9.21 -3.12 2.05
C PHE A 129 -10.47 -2.95 1.22
N PHE A 130 -10.37 -2.30 0.06
CA PHE A 130 -11.47 -2.20 -0.89
C PHE A 130 -11.86 -3.59 -1.43
N LYS A 131 -10.87 -4.41 -1.80
CA LYS A 131 -11.10 -5.77 -2.32
C LYS A 131 -11.71 -6.73 -1.30
N GLU A 132 -11.30 -6.62 -0.04
CA GLU A 132 -11.86 -7.40 1.07
C GLU A 132 -13.23 -6.86 1.54
N GLY A 133 -13.79 -5.84 0.86
CA GLY A 133 -15.10 -5.27 1.16
C GLY A 133 -15.15 -4.47 2.47
N ILE A 134 -14.00 -4.05 3.00
CA ILE A 134 -13.91 -3.20 4.19
C ILE A 134 -14.18 -1.74 3.82
N PHE A 135 -13.66 -1.30 2.67
CA PHE A 135 -13.99 -0.01 2.06
C PHE A 135 -14.93 -0.24 0.89
N ASP A 136 -16.13 0.35 0.94
CA ASP A 136 -17.00 0.39 -0.23
C ASP A 136 -16.67 1.61 -1.12
N THR A 137 -17.24 1.64 -2.33
CA THR A 137 -16.95 2.73 -3.27
C THR A 137 -17.48 4.08 -2.78
N LEU A 138 -18.59 4.10 -2.04
CA LEU A 138 -19.16 5.34 -1.51
C LEU A 138 -18.26 5.93 -0.42
N PHE A 139 -17.69 5.09 0.43
CA PHE A 139 -16.68 5.45 1.42
C PHE A 139 -15.47 6.07 0.73
N LEU A 140 -14.93 5.43 -0.31
CA LEU A 140 -13.80 5.98 -1.08
C LEU A 140 -14.15 7.33 -1.70
N ILE A 141 -15.30 7.47 -2.36
CA ILE A 141 -15.75 8.73 -2.97
C ILE A 141 -15.86 9.85 -1.92
N ARG A 142 -16.52 9.57 -0.79
CA ARG A 142 -16.67 10.53 0.31
C ARG A 142 -15.32 10.96 0.85
N THR A 143 -14.42 10.01 1.05
CA THR A 143 -13.09 10.22 1.60
C THR A 143 -12.22 11.04 0.65
N ILE A 144 -12.19 10.69 -0.64
CA ILE A 144 -11.52 11.45 -1.71
C ILE A 144 -12.03 12.89 -1.74
N SER A 145 -13.36 13.07 -1.67
CA SER A 145 -13.98 14.41 -1.68
C SER A 145 -13.61 15.21 -0.43
N LEU A 146 -13.69 14.59 0.75
CA LEU A 146 -13.43 15.21 2.04
C LEU A 146 -11.98 15.67 2.20
N PHE A 147 -11.03 14.83 1.76
CA PHE A 147 -9.60 15.12 1.88
C PHE A 147 -9.01 15.78 0.62
N HIS A 148 -9.82 16.03 -0.41
CA HIS A 148 -9.37 16.54 -1.71
C HIS A 148 -8.19 15.75 -2.30
N ASP A 149 -8.20 14.42 -2.13
CA ASP A 149 -7.08 13.56 -2.52
C ASP A 149 -7.18 13.14 -3.99
N SER A 150 -6.70 14.01 -4.88
CA SER A 150 -6.66 13.76 -6.33
C SER A 150 -5.82 12.54 -6.70
N ASN A 151 -4.76 12.27 -5.94
CA ASN A 151 -3.87 11.15 -6.13
C ASN A 151 -4.55 9.80 -5.86
N LEU A 152 -5.40 9.75 -4.85
CA LEU A 152 -6.24 8.59 -4.55
C LEU A 152 -7.37 8.44 -5.56
N PHE A 153 -7.98 9.55 -5.99
CA PHE A 153 -8.97 9.54 -7.07
C PHE A 153 -8.41 8.88 -8.33
N LEU A 154 -7.25 9.37 -8.82
CA LEU A 154 -6.60 8.83 -10.03
C LEU A 154 -6.37 7.31 -9.94
N PHE A 155 -5.97 6.84 -8.76
CA PHE A 155 -5.68 5.43 -8.50
C PHE A 155 -6.92 4.53 -8.50
N PHE A 156 -8.09 5.06 -8.10
CA PHE A 156 -9.37 4.36 -8.04
C PHE A 156 -10.36 4.74 -9.15
N ILE A 157 -9.88 5.39 -10.23
CA ILE A 157 -10.73 5.75 -11.38
C ILE A 157 -11.54 4.55 -11.89
N PRO A 158 -10.96 3.37 -12.14
CA PRO A 158 -11.69 2.29 -12.78
C PRO A 158 -12.81 1.75 -11.89
N GLU A 159 -12.58 1.66 -10.57
CA GLU A 159 -13.58 1.24 -9.59
C GLU A 159 -14.72 2.27 -9.48
N ILE A 160 -14.39 3.56 -9.41
CA ILE A 160 -15.37 4.66 -9.26
C ILE A 160 -16.17 4.84 -10.56
N GLN A 161 -15.52 4.79 -11.71
CA GLN A 161 -16.16 4.93 -13.01
C GLN A 161 -17.12 3.78 -13.29
N LYS A 162 -16.72 2.54 -12.97
CA LYS A 162 -17.55 1.35 -13.16
C LYS A 162 -18.78 1.34 -12.25
N SER A 163 -18.60 1.68 -10.97
CA SER A 163 -19.68 1.57 -9.97
C SER A 163 -20.57 2.83 -9.88
N HIS A 164 -19.99 4.03 -10.05
CA HIS A 164 -20.65 5.31 -9.79
C HIS A 164 -20.27 6.38 -10.84
N PRO A 165 -20.64 6.20 -12.12
CA PRO A 165 -20.21 7.08 -13.22
C PRO A 165 -20.63 8.55 -13.04
N LYS A 166 -21.77 8.81 -12.41
CA LYS A 166 -22.22 10.18 -12.08
C LYS A 166 -21.26 10.87 -11.09
N PHE A 167 -20.73 10.15 -10.11
CA PHE A 167 -19.76 10.69 -9.16
C PHE A 167 -18.38 10.85 -9.78
N TYR A 168 -17.96 9.92 -10.65
CA TYR A 168 -16.75 10.09 -11.45
C TYR A 168 -16.76 11.42 -12.21
N GLY A 169 -17.85 11.75 -12.91
CA GLY A 169 -17.98 13.04 -13.62
C GLY A 169 -17.89 14.26 -12.70
N LYS A 170 -18.42 14.18 -11.47
CA LYS A 170 -18.32 15.25 -10.47
C LYS A 170 -16.89 15.41 -9.95
N LEU A 171 -16.24 14.31 -9.55
CA LEU A 171 -14.86 14.31 -9.05
C LEU A 171 -13.89 14.77 -10.14
N LYS A 172 -14.08 14.32 -11.37
CA LYS A 172 -13.29 14.75 -12.53
C LYS A 172 -13.35 16.27 -12.71
N LYS A 173 -14.55 16.86 -12.63
CA LYS A 173 -14.73 18.32 -12.67
C LYS A 173 -14.11 19.01 -11.45
N GLN A 174 -14.28 18.46 -10.27
CA GLN A 174 -13.76 19.00 -9.02
C GLN A 174 -12.23 19.11 -9.03
N PHE A 175 -11.54 18.12 -9.59
CA PHE A 175 -10.08 18.10 -9.70
C PHE A 175 -9.54 18.66 -11.02
N SER A 176 -10.41 19.20 -11.88
CA SER A 176 -10.05 19.77 -13.19
C SER A 176 -9.27 18.81 -14.10
N PHE A 177 -9.53 17.50 -14.01
CA PHE A 177 -8.88 16.53 -14.90
C PHE A 177 -9.53 16.55 -16.28
N ILE A 178 -8.71 16.61 -17.34
CA ILE A 178 -9.16 16.48 -18.72
C ILE A 178 -9.25 14.98 -19.05
N GLN A 179 -10.09 14.60 -20.04
CA GLN A 179 -10.16 13.20 -20.45
C GLN A 179 -8.81 12.68 -20.96
N GLU A 180 -8.02 13.54 -21.61
CA GLU A 180 -6.66 13.23 -22.06
C GLU A 180 -5.73 12.86 -20.90
N ASP A 181 -5.84 13.47 -19.73
CA ASP A 181 -5.00 13.12 -18.57
C ASP A 181 -5.26 11.68 -18.11
N VAL A 182 -6.55 11.32 -18.06
CA VAL A 182 -7.00 9.98 -17.68
C VAL A 182 -6.60 8.96 -18.75
N ASN A 183 -6.87 9.27 -20.02
CA ASN A 183 -6.52 8.41 -21.14
C ASN A 183 -5.00 8.22 -21.23
N THR A 184 -4.19 9.26 -21.06
CA THR A 184 -2.73 9.17 -21.03
C THR A 184 -2.24 8.26 -19.91
N LEU A 185 -2.88 8.31 -18.74
CA LEU A 185 -2.57 7.43 -17.61
C LEU A 185 -2.85 5.96 -17.91
N TYR A 186 -3.97 5.63 -18.59
CA TYR A 186 -4.42 4.25 -18.80
C TYR A 186 -4.10 3.66 -20.18
N ASP A 187 -3.94 4.46 -21.22
CA ASP A 187 -3.58 4.02 -22.58
C ASP A 187 -2.09 3.69 -22.67
N ARG A 188 -1.22 4.43 -21.96
CA ARG A 188 0.21 4.06 -21.75
C ARG A 188 0.37 2.70 -21.08
N LEU A 189 -0.65 2.24 -20.37
CA LEU A 189 -0.68 0.95 -19.69
C LEU A 189 -1.17 -0.17 -20.61
N LYS A 190 -2.03 0.13 -21.59
CA LYS A 190 -2.56 -0.83 -22.58
C LYS A 190 -1.62 -1.12 -23.74
N GLU A 191 -0.82 -0.14 -24.19
CA GLU A 191 0.09 -0.30 -25.35
C GLU A 191 1.20 -1.35 -25.16
N LYS A 192 1.42 -1.87 -23.93
CA LYS A 192 2.42 -2.91 -23.65
C LYS A 192 1.85 -4.31 -23.43
N SER A 193 0.54 -4.49 -23.50
CA SER A 193 -0.11 -5.77 -23.22
C SER A 193 -0.98 -6.23 -24.39
N GLN A 194 -0.34 -6.55 -25.51
CA GLN A 194 -0.94 -7.36 -26.56
C GLN A 194 -0.76 -8.83 -26.18
N GLU A 195 -1.65 -9.35 -25.34
CA GLU A 195 -2.02 -10.78 -25.23
C GLU A 195 -3.03 -10.90 -24.08
N GLU A 196 -3.76 -12.00 -24.02
CA GLU A 196 -5.05 -12.15 -23.35
C GLU A 196 -5.04 -12.03 -21.80
N ASP A 197 -6.27 -11.90 -21.27
CA ASP A 197 -6.73 -11.77 -19.87
C ASP A 197 -6.60 -10.39 -19.16
N SER A 198 -7.61 -9.55 -19.40
CA SER A 198 -7.65 -8.12 -19.04
C SER A 198 -7.68 -7.79 -17.53
N GLN A 199 -8.24 -8.66 -16.68
CA GLN A 199 -8.41 -8.35 -15.25
C GLN A 199 -7.16 -8.61 -14.41
N ILE A 200 -6.33 -9.57 -14.81
CA ILE A 200 -5.08 -9.91 -14.12
C ILE A 200 -4.00 -8.85 -14.42
N LYS A 201 -3.97 -8.33 -15.66
CA LYS A 201 -2.97 -7.34 -16.10
C LYS A 201 -3.18 -5.94 -15.54
N GLU A 202 -4.43 -5.48 -15.40
CA GLU A 202 -4.72 -4.20 -14.76
C GLU A 202 -4.23 -4.18 -13.30
N PHE A 203 -4.22 -5.36 -12.65
CA PHE A 203 -3.74 -5.55 -11.29
C PHE A 203 -2.20 -5.55 -11.18
N GLU A 204 -1.49 -6.20 -12.11
CA GLU A 204 -0.02 -6.16 -12.16
C GLU A 204 0.50 -4.75 -12.37
N ILE A 205 -0.17 -3.97 -13.21
CA ILE A 205 0.22 -2.61 -13.53
C ILE A 205 0.08 -1.69 -12.32
N ARG A 206 -1.00 -1.82 -11.54
CA ARG A 206 -1.15 -1.06 -10.30
C ARG A 206 -0.24 -1.56 -9.19
N ARG A 207 0.13 -2.86 -9.15
CA ARG A 207 1.15 -3.40 -8.25
C ARG A 207 2.53 -2.77 -8.47
N LYS A 208 2.86 -2.40 -9.72
CA LYS A 208 4.09 -1.67 -10.05
C LYS A 208 3.93 -0.21 -9.61
N ILE A 209 4.53 0.12 -8.46
CA ILE A 209 4.46 1.43 -7.78
C ILE A 209 4.98 2.60 -8.64
N HIS A 210 5.70 2.28 -9.72
CA HIS A 210 6.40 3.25 -10.54
C HIS A 210 5.83 3.30 -11.95
N SER A 211 5.89 4.50 -12.53
CA SER A 211 5.59 4.70 -13.94
C SER A 211 6.40 3.72 -14.81
N GLN A 212 5.71 3.11 -15.76
CA GLN A 212 6.28 2.21 -16.76
C GLN A 212 6.89 2.97 -17.94
N GLU A 213 6.91 4.30 -17.88
CA GLU A 213 7.60 5.15 -18.83
C GLU A 213 9.09 4.84 -18.84
N GLU A 214 9.68 4.91 -20.02
CA GLU A 214 11.09 4.69 -20.24
C GLU A 214 11.94 5.60 -19.34
N ILE A 215 11.59 6.89 -19.24
CA ILE A 215 12.28 7.82 -18.33
C ILE A 215 12.18 7.42 -16.86
N ALA A 216 11.02 6.93 -16.42
CA ALA A 216 10.84 6.47 -15.04
C ALA A 216 11.58 5.16 -14.77
N LYS A 217 11.78 4.31 -15.77
CA LYS A 217 12.66 3.13 -15.66
C LYS A 217 14.13 3.55 -15.55
N ILE A 218 14.55 4.50 -16.38
CA ILE A 218 15.91 5.03 -16.42
C ILE A 218 16.27 5.73 -15.09
N ILE A 219 15.37 6.58 -14.57
CA ILE A 219 15.54 7.24 -13.26
C ILE A 219 15.64 6.19 -12.16
N ARG A 220 14.81 5.14 -12.20
CA ARG A 220 14.87 4.06 -11.20
C ARG A 220 16.13 3.22 -11.28
N SER A 221 16.63 2.94 -12.47
CA SER A 221 17.89 2.22 -12.65
C SER A 221 19.10 3.08 -12.27
N ASP A 222 18.90 4.38 -12.01
CA ASP A 222 19.98 5.36 -11.79
C ASP A 222 21.00 5.35 -12.93
N ASP A 223 20.47 5.17 -14.15
CA ASP A 223 21.28 5.00 -15.34
C ASP A 223 21.45 6.34 -16.05
N ILE A 224 22.49 7.07 -15.65
CA ILE A 224 22.82 8.40 -16.17
C ILE A 224 23.03 8.37 -17.68
N ASN A 225 23.61 7.29 -18.22
CA ASN A 225 23.88 7.19 -19.66
C ASN A 225 22.58 7.08 -20.44
N ASN A 226 21.70 6.16 -20.03
CA ASN A 226 20.38 6.03 -20.64
C ASN A 226 19.53 7.29 -20.41
N PHE A 227 19.72 8.00 -19.29
CA PHE A 227 19.06 9.29 -19.04
C PHE A 227 19.50 10.34 -20.07
N ILE A 228 20.80 10.52 -20.26
CA ILE A 228 21.34 11.46 -21.25
C ILE A 228 20.89 11.08 -22.67
N GLU A 229 20.92 9.80 -23.03
CA GLU A 229 20.46 9.34 -24.34
C GLU A 229 18.98 9.60 -24.57
N TYR A 230 18.14 9.35 -23.56
CA TYR A 230 16.71 9.60 -23.62
C TYR A 230 16.40 11.07 -23.92
N PHE A 231 17.12 12.01 -23.28
CA PHE A 231 16.96 13.45 -23.53
C PHE A 231 17.55 13.89 -24.88
N LYS A 232 18.70 13.35 -25.29
CA LYS A 232 19.29 13.61 -26.63
C LYS A 232 18.34 13.19 -27.74
N LYS A 233 17.71 12.02 -27.62
CA LYS A 233 16.76 11.48 -28.61
C LYS A 233 15.50 12.33 -28.74
N ARG A 234 15.07 12.98 -27.65
CA ARG A 234 13.86 13.82 -27.64
C ARG A 234 14.10 15.30 -27.90
N LYS A 235 15.34 15.73 -28.16
CA LYS A 235 15.74 17.14 -28.40
C LYS A 235 15.24 18.11 -27.32
N ILE A 236 15.13 17.65 -26.08
CA ILE A 236 14.76 18.52 -24.95
C ILE A 236 16.06 19.21 -24.50
N GLN A 237 16.13 20.53 -24.66
CA GLN A 237 17.26 21.32 -24.16
C GLN A 237 17.05 21.61 -22.67
N PHE A 238 18.10 21.40 -21.87
CA PHE A 238 18.15 21.90 -20.50
C PHE A 238 18.65 23.34 -20.56
N GLU A 239 17.79 24.30 -20.22
CA GLU A 239 18.24 25.62 -19.81
C GLU A 239 18.75 25.48 -18.38
N PHE A 240 20.05 25.72 -18.19
CA PHE A 240 20.69 25.81 -16.88
C PHE A 240 20.84 27.27 -16.47
#